data_AF-A0A7X2LBP9-F1
#
_entry.id   AF-A0A7X2LBP9-F1
#
_cell.length_a   1.000
_cell.length_b   1.000
_cell.length_c   1.000
_cell.angle_alpha   90.00
_cell.angle_beta   90.00
_cell.angle_gamma   90.00
#
_symmetry.space_group_name_H-M   'P 1'
#
loop_
_entity.id
_entity.type
_entity.pdbx_description
1 polymer ?
#
loop_
_entity_poly.entity_id
_entity_poly.type
_entity_poly.pdbx_seq_one_letter_code
_entity_poly.pdbx_strand_id
1 'polypeptide(L)'
;MKRLPIPRVRCLPVAALCALLGACNGYISLGSPIGSAFSIGGTLSGLPGGQSIVLLNNGRDSLTLAANGPFVFGGVVPFDGSYVVTISTQPASANCVVTNGSGRVNGDVNNVQVTCQAR
;
A
#
# COMPACT_ATOMS: atom_id res chain seq x y z
N MET A 1 27.46 -17.81 60.25
CA MET A 1 26.00 -17.76 60.50
C MET A 1 25.59 -16.32 60.73
N LYS A 2 24.72 -15.76 59.88
CA LYS A 2 23.62 -14.83 60.22
C LYS A 2 23.04 -14.29 58.92
N ARG A 3 21.94 -14.95 58.50
CA ARG A 3 21.09 -14.55 57.39
C ARG A 3 20.45 -13.21 57.74
N LEU A 4 20.57 -12.21 56.87
CA LEU A 4 19.78 -10.98 56.99
C LEU A 4 18.40 -11.19 56.32
N PRO A 5 17.33 -10.64 56.90
CA PRO A 5 15.95 -10.92 56.53
C PRO A 5 15.47 -10.15 55.29
N ILE A 6 14.68 -10.84 54.46
CA ILE A 6 13.97 -10.34 53.28
C ILE A 6 12.78 -9.48 53.74
N PRO A 7 12.68 -8.18 53.41
CA PRO A 7 11.50 -7.39 53.74
C PRO A 7 10.35 -7.70 52.78
N ARG A 8 9.21 -8.04 53.39
CA ARG A 8 7.94 -8.40 52.76
C ARG A 8 7.37 -7.22 51.96
N VAL A 9 7.27 -7.37 50.65
CA VAL A 9 6.57 -6.44 49.76
C VAL A 9 5.07 -6.47 50.09
N ARG A 10 4.59 -5.41 50.76
CA ARG A 10 3.15 -5.17 50.97
C ARG A 10 2.59 -4.52 49.71
N CYS A 11 1.71 -5.23 48.98
CA CYS A 11 0.80 -4.61 48.01
C CYS A 11 -0.08 -3.60 48.74
N LEU A 12 0.13 -2.30 48.50
CA LEU A 12 -0.86 -1.27 48.78
C LEU A 12 -1.65 -0.97 47.48
N PRO A 13 -2.99 -0.90 47.53
CA PRO A 13 -3.81 -0.52 46.39
C PRO A 13 -3.77 1.00 46.23
N VAL A 14 -3.17 1.50 45.16
CA VAL A 14 -3.24 2.93 44.83
C VAL A 14 -4.49 3.15 43.97
N ALA A 15 -5.59 3.44 44.64
CA ALA A 15 -6.79 3.97 44.01
C ALA A 15 -6.83 5.50 44.20
N ALA A 16 -6.95 6.21 43.07
CA ALA A 16 -7.57 7.52 42.89
C ALA A 16 -6.90 8.76 43.52
N LEU A 17 -6.20 9.55 42.69
CA LEU A 17 -6.48 10.99 42.52
C LEU A 17 -5.67 11.58 41.35
N CYS A 18 -6.24 11.65 40.14
CA CYS A 18 -5.75 12.58 39.12
C CYS A 18 -6.88 12.92 38.14
N ALA A 19 -7.85 13.69 38.62
CA ALA A 19 -8.83 14.38 37.79
C ALA A 19 -8.36 15.82 37.58
N LEU A 20 -7.53 16.06 36.55
CA LEU A 20 -7.32 17.37 35.93
C LEU A 20 -7.06 17.18 34.42
N LEU A 21 -8.13 17.38 33.66
CA LEU A 21 -8.23 17.84 32.26
C LEU A 21 -7.05 17.51 31.32
N GLY A 22 -7.26 16.47 30.50
CA GLY A 22 -6.48 16.19 29.30
C GLY A 22 -7.00 14.99 28.50
N ALA A 23 -8.30 14.72 28.55
CA ALA A 23 -8.95 13.77 27.64
C ALA A 23 -9.61 14.59 26.51
N CYS A 24 -9.28 14.22 25.25
CA CYS A 24 -9.59 14.83 23.94
C CYS A 24 -8.28 15.36 23.29
N ASN A 25 -7.62 14.73 22.31
CA ASN A 25 -8.15 13.93 21.20
C ASN A 25 -7.13 12.93 20.65
N GLY A 26 -7.60 11.70 20.46
CA GLY A 26 -7.21 10.88 19.31
C GLY A 26 -5.83 10.25 19.37
N TYR A 27 -5.68 9.18 20.14
CA TYR A 27 -4.91 8.05 19.62
C TYR A 27 -5.66 7.55 18.38
N ILE A 28 -5.41 8.16 17.21
CA ILE A 28 -5.84 7.61 15.92
C ILE A 28 -5.02 6.35 15.67
N SER A 29 -5.38 5.30 16.39
CA SER A 29 -5.37 3.98 15.78
C SER A 29 -6.46 4.00 14.70
N LEU A 30 -6.31 3.20 13.64
CA LEU A 30 -7.34 2.85 12.64
C LEU A 30 -7.43 3.72 11.36
N GLY A 31 -6.60 3.43 10.35
CA GLY A 31 -7.03 3.31 8.95
C GLY A 31 -7.80 4.47 8.28
N SER A 32 -7.72 5.70 8.78
CA SER A 32 -8.53 6.82 8.28
C SER A 32 -7.65 7.78 7.50
N PRO A 33 -7.78 7.87 6.16
CA PRO A 33 -7.00 8.83 5.40
C PRO A 33 -7.64 10.21 5.60
N ILE A 34 -6.97 11.09 6.35
CA ILE A 34 -7.30 12.53 6.40
C ILE A 34 -6.95 13.26 5.09
N GLY A 35 -6.93 12.52 3.98
CA GLY A 35 -6.71 13.00 2.62
C GLY A 35 -7.37 12.04 1.65
N SER A 36 -7.89 12.54 0.53
CA SER A 36 -8.45 11.70 -0.53
C SER A 36 -7.40 10.68 -0.99
N ALA A 37 -7.74 9.40 -1.05
CA ALA A 37 -6.90 8.38 -1.67
C ALA A 37 -7.48 8.04 -3.04
N PHE A 38 -6.61 7.80 -4.01
CA PHE A 38 -7.00 7.60 -5.40
C PHE A 38 -6.48 6.29 -5.95
N SER A 39 -7.20 5.78 -6.94
CA SER A 39 -6.86 4.56 -7.64
C SER A 39 -5.76 4.81 -8.68
N ILE A 40 -4.95 3.78 -8.92
CA ILE A 40 -3.97 3.76 -10.00
C ILE A 40 -4.40 2.67 -10.98
N GLY A 41 -4.46 3.01 -12.25
CA GLY A 41 -4.98 2.15 -13.30
C GLY A 41 -4.58 2.65 -14.68
N GLY A 42 -5.00 1.88 -15.68
CA GLY A 42 -4.52 2.05 -17.03
C GLY A 42 -5.10 1.06 -18.01
N THR A 43 -4.44 0.91 -19.14
CA THR A 43 -4.81 -0.04 -20.20
C THR A 43 -3.63 -0.90 -20.61
N LEU A 44 -3.88 -2.21 -20.71
CA LEU A 44 -2.98 -3.20 -21.26
C LEU A 44 -3.37 -3.50 -22.72
N SER A 45 -2.40 -3.46 -23.63
CA SER A 45 -2.59 -3.76 -25.04
C SER A 45 -1.45 -4.61 -25.61
N GLY A 46 -1.73 -5.37 -26.66
CA GLY A 46 -0.76 -6.19 -27.38
C GLY A 46 -0.27 -7.46 -26.65
N LEU A 47 -0.87 -7.83 -25.51
CA LEU A 47 -0.55 -9.09 -24.83
C LEU A 47 -1.06 -10.26 -25.68
N PRO A 48 -0.20 -11.21 -26.10
CA PRO A 48 -0.67 -12.37 -26.85
C PRO A 48 -1.53 -13.29 -25.97
N GLY A 49 -2.52 -13.94 -26.59
CA GLY A 49 -3.45 -14.82 -25.88
C GLY A 49 -2.75 -15.97 -25.14
N GLY A 50 -3.28 -16.35 -23.98
CA GLY A 50 -2.73 -17.44 -23.16
C GLY A 50 -1.50 -17.07 -22.34
N GLN A 51 -1.10 -15.80 -22.32
CA GLN A 51 -0.02 -15.29 -21.48
C GLN A 51 -0.52 -14.40 -20.36
N SER A 52 0.38 -14.14 -19.41
CA SER A 52 0.15 -13.17 -18.34
C SER A 52 1.37 -12.27 -18.15
N ILE A 53 1.10 -11.11 -17.57
CA ILE A 53 2.09 -10.14 -17.12
C ILE A 53 1.78 -9.80 -15.66
N VAL A 54 2.82 -9.55 -14.86
CA VAL A 54 2.66 -9.07 -13.49
C VAL A 54 3.18 -7.64 -13.40
N LEU A 55 2.30 -6.73 -13.05
CA LEU A 55 2.63 -5.34 -12.75
C LEU A 55 2.79 -5.15 -11.24
N LEU A 56 3.55 -4.14 -10.85
CA LEU A 56 3.78 -3.77 -9.47
C LEU A 56 3.72 -2.27 -9.33
N ASN A 57 2.83 -1.78 -8.47
CA ASN A 57 2.80 -0.38 -8.08
C ASN A 57 3.60 -0.17 -6.78
N ASN A 58 4.53 0.78 -6.81
CA ASN A 58 5.38 1.18 -5.70
C ASN A 58 6.10 0.01 -5.01
N GLY A 59 6.49 -1.02 -5.78
CA GLY A 59 7.24 -2.16 -5.27
C GLY A 59 6.45 -3.15 -4.39
N ARG A 60 5.13 -2.95 -4.18
CA ARG A 60 4.37 -3.71 -3.18
C ARG A 60 2.99 -4.20 -3.64
N ASP A 61 2.31 -3.45 -4.49
CA ASP A 61 0.94 -3.73 -4.88
C ASP A 61 0.94 -4.43 -6.24
N SER A 62 0.86 -5.76 -6.22
CA SER A 62 1.01 -6.62 -7.39
C SER A 62 -0.32 -6.85 -8.09
N LEU A 63 -0.33 -6.75 -9.41
CA LEU A 63 -1.49 -7.02 -10.24
C LEU A 63 -1.11 -7.95 -11.41
N THR A 64 -1.74 -9.11 -11.47
CA THR A 64 -1.58 -10.05 -12.58
C THR A 64 -2.65 -9.80 -13.64
N LEU A 65 -2.23 -9.61 -14.88
CA LEU A 65 -3.12 -9.41 -16.03
C LEU A 65 -2.92 -10.53 -17.04
N ALA A 66 -4.02 -11.11 -17.53
CA ALA A 66 -4.03 -12.21 -18.50
C ALA A 66 -4.81 -11.87 -19.79
N ALA A 67 -5.30 -10.64 -19.91
CA ALA A 67 -6.06 -10.17 -21.07
C ALA A 67 -5.81 -8.69 -21.30
N ASN A 68 -5.90 -8.27 -22.56
CA ASN A 68 -5.89 -6.86 -22.95
C ASN A 68 -7.15 -6.16 -22.42
N GLY A 69 -7.04 -4.87 -22.10
CA GLY A 69 -8.15 -4.08 -21.59
C GLY A 69 -7.76 -3.15 -20.44
N PRO A 70 -8.75 -2.50 -19.80
CA PRO A 70 -8.51 -1.66 -18.64
C PRO A 70 -8.09 -2.49 -17.43
N PHE A 71 -7.25 -1.90 -16.58
CA PHE A 71 -6.84 -2.48 -15.30
C PHE A 71 -6.81 -1.40 -14.22
N VAL A 72 -6.99 -1.82 -12.97
CA VAL A 72 -6.88 -0.98 -11.78
C VAL A 72 -6.18 -1.78 -10.69
N PHE A 73 -5.22 -1.16 -10.01
CA PHE A 73 -4.54 -1.73 -8.85
C PHE A 73 -5.47 -1.79 -7.63
N GLY A 74 -5.27 -2.78 -6.76
CA GLY A 74 -6.08 -2.92 -5.55
C GLY A 74 -5.73 -1.90 -4.47
N GLY A 75 -4.47 -1.45 -4.43
CA GLY A 75 -4.00 -0.42 -3.52
C GLY A 75 -4.33 0.99 -3.99
N VAL A 76 -4.78 1.81 -3.04
CA VAL A 76 -4.96 3.25 -3.23
C VAL A 76 -3.73 4.02 -2.79
N VAL A 77 -3.49 5.16 -3.43
CA VAL A 77 -2.39 6.07 -3.10
C VAL A 77 -2.99 7.37 -2.54
N PRO A 78 -2.52 7.86 -1.37
CA PRO A 78 -3.03 9.11 -0.81
C PRO A 78 -2.76 10.29 -1.75
N PHE A 79 -3.56 11.35 -1.62
CA PHE A 79 -3.32 12.65 -2.26
C PHE A 79 -1.87 13.05 -2.04
N ASP A 80 -1.24 13.57 -3.09
CA ASP A 80 0.17 13.98 -3.07
C ASP A 80 1.16 12.81 -2.88
N GLY A 81 0.68 11.56 -2.86
CA GLY A 81 1.52 10.37 -2.90
C GLY A 81 2.12 10.14 -4.28
N SER A 82 3.30 9.52 -4.34
CA SER A 82 3.89 9.06 -5.59
C SER A 82 3.41 7.66 -5.96
N TYR A 83 3.27 7.41 -7.26
CA TYR A 83 3.09 6.07 -7.81
C TYR A 83 4.24 5.74 -8.78
N VAL A 84 4.60 4.46 -8.84
CA VAL A 84 5.58 3.91 -9.77
C VAL A 84 5.13 2.50 -10.16
N VAL A 85 4.56 2.37 -11.35
CA VAL A 85 4.15 1.13 -12.00
C VAL A 85 5.34 0.55 -12.76
N THR A 86 5.69 -0.68 -12.40
CA THR A 86 6.76 -1.45 -13.02
C THR A 86 6.26 -2.80 -13.46
N ILE A 87 6.97 -3.44 -14.40
CA ILE A 87 6.72 -4.82 -14.76
C ILE A 87 7.58 -5.70 -13.85
N SER A 88 6.92 -6.47 -13.00
CA SER A 88 7.58 -7.46 -12.14
C SER A 88 7.94 -8.73 -12.94
N THR A 89 7.02 -9.19 -13.80
CA THR A 89 7.20 -10.38 -14.63
C THR A 89 6.76 -10.10 -16.06
N GLN A 90 7.69 -10.24 -17.02
CA GLN A 90 7.39 -10.20 -18.44
C GLN A 90 6.75 -11.52 -18.92
N PRO A 91 5.83 -11.48 -19.90
CA PRO A 91 5.37 -12.67 -20.61
C PRO A 91 6.53 -13.35 -21.36
N ALA A 92 6.46 -14.68 -21.53
CA ALA A 92 7.55 -15.47 -22.11
C ALA A 92 7.79 -15.19 -23.61
N SER A 93 6.75 -14.87 -24.37
CA SER A 93 6.80 -14.68 -25.83
C SER A 93 6.45 -13.25 -26.27
N ALA A 94 6.53 -12.28 -25.36
CA ALA A 94 6.35 -10.87 -25.68
C ALA A 94 7.34 -10.01 -24.90
N ASN A 95 7.44 -8.74 -25.29
CA ASN A 95 8.13 -7.71 -24.54
C ASN A 95 7.15 -6.55 -24.30
N CYS A 96 6.89 -6.25 -23.02
CA CYS A 96 5.99 -5.19 -22.62
C CYS A 96 6.75 -3.98 -22.09
N VAL A 97 6.21 -2.80 -22.34
CA VAL A 97 6.74 -1.52 -21.86
C VAL A 97 5.65 -0.73 -21.16
N VAL A 98 6.01 0.00 -20.12
CA VAL A 98 5.10 0.89 -19.38
C VAL A 98 5.40 2.33 -19.77
N THR A 99 4.37 3.10 -20.14
CA THR A 99 4.46 4.55 -20.29
C THR A 99 3.43 5.21 -19.37
N ASN A 100 3.72 6.45 -18.95
CA ASN A 100 3.03 7.12 -17.84
C ASN A 100 3.04 6.27 -16.54
N GLY A 101 4.08 5.47 -16.34
CA GLY A 101 4.19 4.56 -15.20
C GLY A 101 4.53 5.25 -13.89
N SER A 102 4.79 6.55 -13.86
CA SER A 102 5.17 7.23 -12.63
C SER A 102 4.61 8.64 -12.57
N GLY A 103 4.30 9.10 -11.35
CA GLY A 103 3.85 10.45 -11.14
C GLY A 103 3.37 10.68 -9.71
N ARG A 104 2.74 11.83 -9.51
CA ARG A 104 2.11 12.20 -8.25
C ARG A 104 0.61 12.21 -8.39
N VAL A 105 -0.07 11.81 -7.33
CA VAL A 105 -1.52 11.64 -7.33
C VAL A 105 -2.20 12.94 -6.92
N ASN A 106 -3.03 13.47 -7.82
CA ASN A 106 -3.94 14.60 -7.56
C ASN A 106 -5.42 14.24 -7.88
N GLY A 107 -5.67 12.98 -8.24
CA GLY A 107 -6.92 12.45 -8.79
C GLY A 107 -6.74 10.97 -9.12
N ASP A 108 -7.80 10.28 -9.56
CA ASP A 108 -7.69 8.91 -10.07
C ASP A 108 -6.81 8.86 -11.31
N VAL A 109 -5.78 8.03 -11.26
CA VAL A 109 -4.83 7.85 -12.36
C VAL A 109 -5.32 6.69 -13.21
N ASN A 110 -5.80 6.97 -14.42
CA ASN A 110 -6.31 5.96 -15.36
C ASN A 110 -5.56 5.93 -16.70
N ASN A 111 -4.43 6.62 -16.79
CA ASN A 111 -3.68 6.86 -18.03
C ASN A 111 -2.35 6.09 -18.11
N VAL A 112 -2.09 5.15 -17.20
CA VAL A 112 -0.95 4.24 -17.32
C VAL A 112 -1.15 3.37 -18.56
N GLN A 113 -0.15 3.29 -19.42
CA GLN A 113 -0.23 2.48 -20.63
C GLN A 113 0.79 1.35 -20.54
N VAL A 114 0.31 0.13 -20.75
CA VAL A 114 1.18 -1.05 -20.85
C VAL A 114 1.00 -1.63 -22.25
N THR A 115 2.06 -1.57 -23.05
CA THR A 115 2.03 -2.05 -24.43
C THR A 115 3.00 -3.19 -24.59
N CYS A 116 2.49 -4.32 -25.05
CA CYS A 116 3.25 -5.52 -25.34
C CYS A 116 3.41 -5.69 -26.85
N GLN A 117 4.56 -6.24 -27.25
CA GLN A 117 4.82 -6.69 -28.61
C GLN A 117 5.26 -8.14 -28.56
N ALA A 118 4.68 -8.99 -29.41
CA ALA A 118 5.13 -10.37 -29.56
C ALA A 118 6.60 -10.39 -30.02
N ARG A 119 7.37 -11.38 -29.55
CA ARG A 119 8.75 -11.59 -29.96
C ARG A 119 8.82 -12.44 -31.23
#